data_AF-A0A2G2NNU7-F1
#
_entry.id   AF-A0A2G2NNU7-F1
#
_cell.length_a   1.000
_cell.length_b   1.000
_cell.length_c   1.000
_cell.angle_alpha   90.00
_cell.angle_beta   90.00
_cell.angle_gamma   90.00
#
_symmetry.space_group_name_H-M   'P 1'
#
loop_
_entity.id
_entity.type
_entity.pdbx_description
1 polymer ?
#
loop_
_entity_poly.entity_id
_entity_poly.type
_entity_poly.pdbx_seq_one_letter_code
_entity_poly.pdbx_strand_id
1 'polypeptide(L)'
;MDWSWDSVKDAIARAAPLLGSALGPVGGAAGALVAATLGVENTPSAIGQALEANPDALVRLKELEQEHERDLQRMVLQAETARLTEINKTMRAEAAADDAYVRRWRPTYGYATCLTWTLQGLAIVAAIIGATFVYPEHADKILAGITALMGAMVGMWAIALSVLGINISSRSRDKRVTAGQDGAGFLDKLASNLGASRHG
;
A
#
# COMPACT_ATOMS: atom_id res chain seq x y z
N MET A 1 29.31 12.28 25.64
CA MET A 1 28.13 11.75 24.92
C MET A 1 28.45 11.79 23.45
N ASP A 2 28.21 10.71 22.72
CA ASP A 2 28.38 10.70 21.27
C ASP A 2 27.16 11.37 20.64
N TRP A 3 27.35 12.58 20.13
CA TRP A 3 26.29 13.35 19.49
C TRP A 3 26.03 12.84 18.07
N SER A 4 24.75 12.66 17.75
CA SER A 4 24.25 12.31 16.41
C SER A 4 23.38 13.43 15.85
N TRP A 5 23.16 13.44 14.54
CA TRP A 5 22.27 14.43 13.92
C TRP A 5 20.84 14.38 14.47
N ASP A 6 20.35 13.19 14.79
CA ASP A 6 19.03 13.00 15.41
C ASP A 6 18.99 13.60 16.82
N SER A 7 20.02 13.39 17.64
CA SER A 7 20.05 13.95 19.00
C SER A 7 20.21 15.47 19.01
N VAL A 8 21.00 16.03 18.09
CA VAL A 8 21.11 17.49 17.89
C VAL A 8 19.77 18.08 17.44
N LYS A 9 19.12 17.44 16.47
CA LYS A 9 17.79 17.83 15.98
C LYS A 9 16.78 17.85 17.12
N ASP A 10 16.70 16.79 17.92
CA ASP A 10 15.74 16.69 19.02
C ASP A 10 15.99 17.76 20.10
N ALA A 11 17.25 18.08 20.38
CA ALA A 11 17.63 19.14 21.32
C ALA A 11 17.18 20.52 20.80
N ILE A 12 17.44 20.82 19.52
CA ILE A 12 17.07 22.10 18.90
C ILE A 12 15.55 22.19 18.74
N ALA A 13 14.87 21.13 18.33
CA ALA A 13 13.42 21.13 18.09
C ALA A 13 12.58 21.48 19.33
N ARG A 14 13.10 21.24 20.54
CA ARG A 14 12.45 21.61 21.80
C ARG A 14 12.36 23.12 22.00
N ALA A 15 13.35 23.87 21.53
CA ALA A 15 13.39 25.33 21.62
C ALA A 15 12.91 25.99 20.32
N ALA A 16 13.40 25.49 19.18
CA ALA A 16 13.18 26.01 17.84
C ALA A 16 12.69 24.92 16.85
N PRO A 17 11.36 24.65 16.80
CA PRO A 17 10.77 23.55 16.04
C PRO A 17 11.02 23.58 14.53
N LEU A 18 10.97 24.76 13.88
CA LEU A 18 11.17 24.90 12.43
C LEU A 18 12.63 24.68 12.06
N LEU A 19 13.57 25.19 12.86
CA LEU A 19 15.01 24.91 12.68
C LEU A 19 15.31 23.42 12.84
N GLY A 20 14.77 22.78 13.88
CA GLY A 20 14.91 21.33 14.08
C GLY A 20 14.32 20.52 12.91
N SER A 21 13.17 20.94 12.38
CA SER A 21 12.56 20.31 11.21
C SER A 21 13.41 20.50 9.94
N ALA A 22 13.99 21.69 9.75
CA ALA A 22 14.84 22.04 8.62
C ALA A 22 16.23 21.36 8.65
N LEU A 23 16.72 20.95 9.82
CA LEU A 23 17.97 20.18 9.96
C LEU A 23 17.91 18.83 9.24
N GLY A 24 16.75 18.17 9.24
CA GLY A 24 16.61 16.84 8.65
C GLY A 24 17.53 15.78 9.30
N PRO A 25 17.63 14.57 8.72
CA PRO A 25 18.37 13.45 9.33
C PRO A 25 19.90 13.53 9.20
N VAL A 26 20.43 14.39 8.34
CA VAL A 26 21.89 14.52 8.08
C VAL A 26 22.43 15.92 8.33
N GLY A 27 21.66 16.78 9.00
CA GLY A 27 22.05 18.17 9.25
C GLY A 27 22.22 18.97 7.96
N GLY A 28 21.17 19.00 7.13
CA GLY A 28 21.10 19.66 5.82
C GLY A 28 21.40 21.16 5.85
N ALA A 29 20.80 21.95 4.95
CA ALA A 29 21.13 23.39 4.85
C ALA A 29 21.01 24.17 6.17
N ALA A 30 20.12 23.75 7.09
CA ALA A 30 19.99 24.34 8.42
C ALA A 30 21.11 23.97 9.40
N GLY A 31 21.83 22.86 9.22
CA GLY A 31 22.98 22.49 10.05
C GLY A 31 24.11 23.52 9.94
N ALA A 32 24.39 23.98 8.72
CA ALA A 32 25.37 25.04 8.47
C ALA A 32 24.95 26.38 9.08
N LEU A 33 23.65 26.72 9.05
CA LEU A 33 23.11 27.93 9.69
C LEU A 33 23.28 27.86 11.22
N VAL A 34 22.91 26.74 11.83
CA VAL A 34 23.07 26.51 13.28
C VAL A 34 24.54 26.58 13.69
N ALA A 35 25.43 25.93 12.93
CA ALA A 35 26.88 25.96 13.18
C ALA A 35 27.44 27.39 13.09
N ALA A 36 27.02 28.15 12.08
CA ALA A 36 27.44 29.55 11.90
C ALA A 36 26.94 30.47 13.03
N THR A 37 25.69 30.31 13.49
CA THR A 37 25.12 31.09 14.60
C THR A 37 25.80 30.79 15.94
N LEU A 38 26.23 29.54 16.14
CA LEU A 38 26.93 29.11 17.35
C LEU A 38 28.45 29.31 17.26
N GLY A 39 28.99 29.60 16.07
CA GLY A 39 30.43 29.79 15.84
C GLY A 39 31.24 28.50 15.95
N VAL A 40 30.62 27.36 15.64
CA VAL A 40 31.25 26.03 15.75
C VAL A 40 31.28 25.31 14.40
N GLU A 41 32.01 24.20 14.35
CA GLU A 41 32.06 23.37 13.16
C GLU A 41 30.69 22.73 12.87
N ASN A 42 30.36 22.54 11.59
CA ASN A 42 29.12 21.89 11.16
C ASN A 42 29.18 20.36 11.34
N THR A 43 29.35 19.92 12.57
CA THR A 43 29.32 18.51 12.97
C THR A 43 28.36 18.31 14.14
N PRO A 44 27.71 17.14 14.26
CA PRO A 44 26.81 16.87 15.37
C PRO A 44 27.48 17.05 16.74
N SER A 45 28.75 16.64 16.83
CA SER A 45 29.53 16.72 18.06
C SER A 45 29.86 18.16 18.47
N ALA A 46 30.29 19.00 17.53
CA ALA A 46 30.61 20.39 17.84
C ALA A 46 29.36 21.21 18.19
N ILE A 47 28.26 21.03 17.44
CA ILE A 47 26.98 21.69 17.73
C ILE A 47 26.41 21.21 19.06
N GLY A 48 26.39 19.90 19.29
CA GLY A 48 25.90 19.31 20.52
C GLY A 48 26.66 19.78 21.76
N GLN A 49 28.00 19.79 21.70
CA GLN A 49 28.83 20.33 22.78
C GLN A 49 28.58 21.81 23.02
N ALA A 50 28.32 22.61 21.97
CA ALA A 50 27.99 24.02 22.10
C ALA A 50 26.63 24.24 22.80
N LEU A 51 25.65 23.37 22.54
CA LEU A 51 24.34 23.39 23.19
C LEU A 51 24.43 22.99 24.67
N GLU A 52 25.31 22.06 25.03
CA GLU A 52 25.56 21.67 26.42
C GLU A 52 26.36 22.73 27.19
N ALA A 53 27.40 23.28 26.56
CA ALA A 53 28.30 24.24 27.20
C ALA A 53 27.64 25.60 27.43
N ASN A 54 26.63 25.96 26.64
CA ASN A 54 26.00 27.27 26.71
C ASN A 54 24.45 27.18 26.63
N PRO A 55 23.72 27.38 27.75
CA PRO A 55 22.26 27.40 27.73
C PRO A 55 21.68 28.56 26.89
N ASP A 56 22.42 29.65 26.69
CA ASP A 56 22.01 30.77 25.82
C ASP A 56 22.09 30.42 24.33
N ALA A 57 22.75 29.31 23.97
CA ALA A 57 22.80 28.82 22.59
C ALA A 57 21.39 28.53 22.05
N LEU A 58 20.52 27.92 22.87
CA LEU A 58 19.14 27.64 22.49
C LEU A 58 18.30 28.92 22.33
N VAL A 59 18.58 29.95 23.12
CA VAL A 59 17.92 31.26 23.00
C VAL A 59 18.29 31.93 21.67
N ARG A 60 19.59 31.93 21.32
CA ARG A 60 20.06 32.46 20.02
C ARG A 60 19.48 31.70 18.83
N LEU A 61 19.36 30.38 18.92
CA LEU A 61 18.70 29.59 17.88
C LEU A 61 17.20 29.90 17.79
N LYS A 62 16.54 30.19 18.92
CA LYS A 62 15.15 30.61 18.91
C LYS A 62 14.96 31.98 18.24
N GLU A 63 15.86 32.92 18.51
CA GLU A 63 15.86 34.23 17.84
C GLU A 63 16.09 34.08 16.34
N LEU A 64 17.04 33.22 15.92
CA LEU A 64 17.28 32.91 14.52
C LEU A 64 16.03 32.35 13.82
N GLU A 65 15.31 31.44 14.49
CA GLU A 65 14.05 30.89 13.98
C GLU A 65 12.99 31.98 13.81
N GLN A 66 12.86 32.89 14.77
CA GLN A 66 11.90 33.99 14.70
C GLN A 66 12.24 34.98 13.58
N GLU A 67 13.52 35.28 13.40
CA GLU A 67 13.99 36.17 12.34
C GLU A 67 13.74 35.59 10.94
N HIS A 68 13.95 34.28 10.78
CA HIS A 68 13.90 33.58 9.49
C HIS A 68 12.71 32.63 9.35
N GLU A 69 11.65 32.82 10.14
CA GLU A 69 10.52 31.89 10.26
C GLU A 69 9.94 31.52 8.88
N ARG A 70 9.70 32.53 8.04
CA ARG A 70 9.12 32.36 6.70
C ARG A 70 10.01 31.57 5.76
N ASP A 71 11.31 31.78 5.82
CA ASP A 71 12.26 31.11 4.95
C ASP A 71 12.48 29.65 5.40
N LEU A 72 12.55 29.42 6.71
CA LEU A 72 12.59 28.08 7.28
C LEU A 72 11.31 27.29 6.95
N GLN A 73 10.14 27.92 7.08
CA GLN A 73 8.88 27.31 6.71
C GLN A 73 8.84 26.95 5.21
N ARG A 74 9.32 27.84 4.33
CA ARG A 74 9.46 27.55 2.90
C ARG A 74 10.40 26.38 2.64
N MET A 75 11.56 26.32 3.30
CA MET A 75 12.51 25.22 3.15
C MET A 75 11.89 23.88 3.54
N VAL A 76 11.19 23.82 4.68
CA VAL A 76 10.51 22.60 5.14
C VAL A 76 9.43 22.17 4.15
N LEU A 77 8.59 23.10 3.69
CA LEU A 77 7.54 22.80 2.71
C LEU A 77 8.11 22.34 1.37
N GLN A 78 9.20 22.94 0.90
CA GLN A 78 9.88 22.56 -0.33
C GLN A 78 10.50 21.16 -0.23
N ALA A 79 11.17 20.85 0.88
CA ALA A 79 11.73 19.53 1.12
C ALA A 79 10.64 18.45 1.15
N GLU A 80 9.52 18.71 1.83
CA GLU A 80 8.41 17.76 1.88
C GLU A 80 7.72 17.62 0.52
N THR A 81 7.55 18.72 -0.22
CA THR A 81 6.99 18.68 -1.58
C THR A 81 7.89 17.89 -2.54
N ALA A 82 9.22 18.08 -2.45
CA ALA A 82 10.19 17.34 -3.25
C ALA A 82 10.14 15.84 -2.93
N ARG A 83 10.11 15.49 -1.63
CA ARG A 83 9.97 14.11 -1.17
C ARG A 83 8.67 13.47 -1.66
N LEU A 84 7.54 14.15 -1.49
CA LEU A 84 6.24 13.68 -1.99
C LEU A 84 6.24 13.52 -3.51
N THR A 85 6.90 14.42 -4.23
CA THR A 85 7.04 14.34 -5.69
C THR A 85 7.87 13.13 -6.10
N GLU A 86 8.98 12.85 -5.42
CA GLU A 86 9.82 11.69 -5.68
C GLU A 86 9.06 10.39 -5.38
N ILE A 87 8.38 10.30 -4.24
CA ILE A 87 7.52 9.15 -3.89
C ILE A 87 6.42 8.97 -4.94
N ASN A 88 5.78 10.05 -5.39
CA ASN A 88 4.77 9.97 -6.46
C ASN A 88 5.38 9.52 -7.79
N LYS A 89 6.61 9.93 -8.12
CA LYS A 89 7.30 9.48 -9.33
C LYS A 89 7.60 7.99 -9.27
N THR A 90 8.12 7.48 -8.15
CA THR A 90 8.41 6.04 -8.01
C THR A 90 7.12 5.23 -8.00
N MET A 91 6.09 5.64 -7.25
CA MET A 91 4.78 4.98 -7.27
C MET A 91 4.16 4.96 -8.67
N ARG A 92 4.26 6.06 -9.43
CA ARG A 92 3.78 6.09 -10.82
C ARG A 92 4.62 5.24 -11.74
N ALA A 93 5.94 5.20 -11.56
CA ALA A 93 6.83 4.34 -12.34
C ALA A 93 6.54 2.86 -12.07
N GLU A 94 6.29 2.48 -10.82
CA GLU A 94 5.85 1.12 -10.44
C GLU A 94 4.46 0.80 -10.97
N ALA A 95 3.50 1.72 -10.86
CA ALA A 95 2.15 1.53 -11.39
C ALA A 95 2.13 1.47 -12.93
N ALA A 96 3.05 2.18 -13.59
CA ALA A 96 3.24 2.15 -15.03
C ALA A 96 4.18 1.03 -15.50
N ALA A 97 4.78 0.26 -14.57
CA ALA A 97 5.58 -0.91 -14.91
C ALA A 97 4.62 -1.98 -15.48
N ASP A 98 4.51 -1.96 -16.80
CA ASP A 98 3.45 -2.63 -17.54
C ASP A 98 3.84 -4.09 -17.82
N ASP A 99 3.93 -4.93 -16.78
CA ASP A 99 4.21 -6.35 -16.96
C ASP A 99 3.02 -7.06 -17.63
N ALA A 100 3.25 -7.50 -18.86
CA ALA A 100 2.26 -8.21 -19.67
C ALA A 100 1.75 -9.50 -18.99
N TYR A 101 2.57 -10.16 -18.18
CA TYR A 101 2.15 -11.34 -17.40
C TYR A 101 1.17 -10.95 -16.30
N VAL A 102 1.51 -9.92 -15.50
CA VAL A 102 0.67 -9.38 -14.41
C VAL A 102 -0.66 -8.81 -14.94
N ARG A 103 -0.66 -8.22 -16.14
CA ARG A 103 -1.90 -7.72 -16.76
C ARG A 103 -2.81 -8.84 -17.25
N ARG A 104 -2.23 -9.93 -17.76
CA ARG A 104 -2.97 -10.97 -18.50
C ARG A 104 -3.41 -12.15 -17.64
N TRP A 105 -2.75 -12.44 -16.52
CA TRP A 105 -3.12 -13.59 -15.67
C TRP A 105 -4.56 -13.52 -15.14
N ARG A 106 -5.05 -12.33 -14.74
CA ARG A 106 -6.40 -12.18 -14.20
C ARG A 106 -7.48 -12.57 -15.24
N PRO A 107 -7.48 -12.00 -16.47
CA PRO A 107 -8.34 -12.50 -17.55
C PRO A 107 -8.11 -13.96 -17.93
N THR A 108 -6.85 -14.39 -18.05
CA THR A 108 -6.51 -15.76 -18.47
C THR A 108 -7.06 -16.80 -17.49
N TYR A 109 -7.01 -16.53 -16.19
CA TYR A 109 -7.62 -17.41 -15.18
C TYR A 109 -9.13 -17.56 -15.41
N GLY A 110 -9.83 -16.46 -15.71
CA GLY A 110 -11.26 -16.51 -16.05
C GLY A 110 -11.55 -17.35 -17.29
N TYR A 111 -10.82 -17.15 -18.38
CA TYR A 111 -10.98 -17.94 -19.61
C TYR A 111 -10.64 -19.40 -19.40
N ALA A 112 -9.55 -19.71 -18.69
CA ALA A 112 -9.16 -21.07 -18.37
C ALA A 112 -10.23 -21.77 -17.53
N THR A 113 -10.79 -21.08 -16.54
CA THR A 113 -11.88 -21.61 -15.69
C THR A 113 -13.15 -21.89 -16.49
N CYS A 114 -13.54 -21.00 -17.41
CA CYS A 114 -14.67 -21.24 -18.29
C CYS A 114 -14.42 -22.45 -19.22
N LEU A 115 -13.24 -22.51 -19.83
CA LEU A 115 -12.86 -23.60 -20.72
C LEU A 115 -12.86 -24.96 -19.98
N THR A 116 -12.26 -25.03 -18.80
CA THR A 116 -12.22 -26.26 -18.00
C THR A 116 -13.63 -26.68 -17.58
N TRP A 117 -14.49 -25.73 -17.19
CA TRP A 117 -15.89 -26.02 -16.87
C TRP A 117 -16.64 -26.61 -18.07
N THR A 118 -16.50 -26.01 -19.25
CA THR A 118 -17.15 -26.49 -20.48
C THR A 118 -16.65 -27.87 -20.89
N LEU A 119 -15.33 -28.08 -20.91
CA LEU A 119 -14.74 -29.37 -21.26
C LEU A 119 -15.14 -30.47 -20.27
N GLN A 120 -15.14 -30.16 -18.98
CA GLN A 120 -15.57 -31.09 -17.94
C GLN A 120 -17.04 -31.46 -18.09
N GLY A 121 -17.92 -30.49 -18.33
CA GLY A 121 -19.35 -30.74 -18.56
C GLY A 121 -19.58 -31.65 -19.77
N LEU A 122 -18.90 -31.36 -20.89
CA LEU A 122 -18.98 -32.19 -22.10
C LEU A 122 -18.45 -33.60 -21.87
N ALA A 123 -17.32 -33.74 -21.16
CA ALA A 123 -16.73 -35.04 -20.84
C ALA A 123 -17.67 -35.88 -19.96
N ILE A 124 -18.29 -35.27 -18.95
CA ILE A 124 -19.26 -35.96 -18.08
C ILE A 124 -20.48 -36.41 -18.89
N VAL A 125 -21.06 -35.52 -19.70
CA VAL A 125 -22.22 -35.88 -20.56
C VAL A 125 -21.86 -37.01 -21.53
N ALA A 126 -20.72 -36.92 -22.21
CA ALA A 126 -20.26 -37.94 -23.13
C ALA A 126 -20.01 -39.29 -22.42
N ALA A 127 -19.43 -39.27 -21.22
CA ALA A 127 -19.22 -40.47 -20.41
C ALA A 127 -20.54 -41.10 -19.96
N ILE A 128 -21.55 -40.31 -19.58
CA ILE A 128 -22.87 -40.80 -19.19
C ILE A 128 -23.57 -41.46 -20.38
N ILE A 129 -23.57 -40.78 -21.53
CA ILE A 129 -24.17 -41.29 -22.76
C ILE A 129 -23.48 -42.59 -23.16
N GLY A 130 -22.14 -42.60 -23.22
CA GLY A 130 -21.36 -43.78 -23.57
C GLY A 130 -21.59 -44.95 -22.62
N ALA A 131 -21.58 -44.71 -21.31
CA ALA A 131 -21.82 -45.75 -20.31
C ALA A 131 -23.25 -46.32 -20.40
N THR A 132 -24.25 -45.47 -20.62
CA THR A 132 -25.65 -45.90 -20.77
C THR A 132 -25.88 -46.73 -22.03
N PHE A 133 -25.20 -46.40 -23.15
CA PHE A 133 -25.31 -47.16 -24.39
C PHE A 133 -24.56 -48.50 -24.36
N VAL A 134 -23.42 -48.58 -23.66
CA VAL A 134 -22.58 -49.79 -23.62
C VAL A 134 -23.01 -50.75 -22.52
N TYR A 135 -23.47 -50.23 -21.38
CA TYR A 135 -23.86 -51.02 -20.19
C TYR A 135 -25.26 -50.64 -19.67
N PRO A 136 -26.32 -50.84 -20.49
CA PRO A 136 -27.68 -50.46 -20.11
C PRO A 136 -28.18 -51.17 -18.84
N GLU A 137 -27.67 -52.38 -18.55
CA GLU A 137 -27.99 -53.18 -17.37
C GLU A 137 -27.41 -52.63 -16.04
N HIS A 138 -26.57 -51.60 -16.09
CA HIS A 138 -25.89 -51.02 -14.92
C HIS A 138 -26.29 -49.56 -14.66
N ALA A 139 -27.47 -49.14 -15.13
CA ALA A 139 -27.97 -47.77 -14.99
C ALA A 139 -27.98 -47.25 -13.54
N ASP A 140 -28.26 -48.13 -12.57
CA ASP A 140 -28.24 -47.84 -11.14
C ASP A 140 -26.84 -47.45 -10.64
N LYS A 141 -25.81 -48.22 -11.03
CA LYS A 141 -24.41 -47.96 -10.66
C LYS A 141 -23.86 -46.71 -11.35
N ILE A 142 -24.25 -46.48 -12.61
CA ILE A 142 -23.87 -45.28 -13.36
C ILE A 142 -24.41 -44.03 -12.66
N LEU A 143 -25.69 -44.03 -12.25
CA LEU A 143 -26.30 -42.89 -11.55
C LEU A 143 -25.65 -42.62 -10.18
N ALA A 144 -25.36 -43.68 -9.42
CA ALA A 144 -24.66 -43.58 -8.15
C ALA A 144 -23.23 -43.01 -8.32
N GLY A 145 -22.50 -43.46 -9.34
CA GLY A 145 -21.16 -42.97 -9.67
C GLY A 145 -21.15 -41.49 -10.05
N ILE A 146 -22.14 -41.01 -10.80
CA ILE A 146 -22.30 -39.58 -11.14
C ILE A 146 -22.49 -38.74 -9.87
N THR A 147 -23.32 -39.22 -8.95
CA THR A 147 -23.60 -38.51 -7.69
C THR A 147 -22.34 -38.39 -6.83
N ALA A 148 -21.56 -39.47 -6.74
CA ALA A 148 -20.28 -39.48 -6.04
C ALA A 148 -19.25 -38.54 -6.70
N LEU A 149 -19.17 -38.54 -8.03
CA LEU A 149 -18.30 -37.65 -8.79
C LEU A 149 -18.68 -36.18 -8.55
N MET A 150 -19.97 -35.83 -8.63
CA MET A 150 -20.43 -34.47 -8.34
C MET A 150 -20.08 -34.04 -6.93
N GLY A 151 -20.28 -34.90 -5.93
CA GLY A 151 -19.91 -34.62 -4.54
C GLY A 151 -18.40 -34.36 -4.36
N ALA A 152 -17.55 -35.18 -4.98
CA ALA A 152 -16.10 -35.02 -4.90
C ALA A 152 -15.61 -33.71 -5.55
N MET A 153 -16.34 -33.19 -6.54
CA MET A 153 -15.96 -32.00 -7.30
C MET A 153 -16.38 -30.68 -6.64
N VAL A 154 -17.36 -30.69 -5.72
CA VAL A 154 -17.86 -29.48 -5.04
C VAL A 154 -16.73 -28.71 -4.36
N GLY A 155 -15.87 -29.41 -3.59
CA GLY A 155 -14.81 -28.75 -2.82
C GLY A 155 -13.77 -28.03 -3.70
N MET A 156 -13.32 -28.70 -4.76
CA MET A 156 -12.36 -28.13 -5.71
C MET A 156 -12.93 -26.89 -6.43
N TRP A 157 -14.17 -26.99 -6.91
CA TRP A 157 -14.81 -25.91 -7.65
C TRP A 157 -15.25 -24.75 -6.75
N ALA A 158 -15.64 -25.01 -5.51
CA ALA A 158 -15.94 -23.95 -4.54
C ALA A 158 -14.73 -23.03 -4.35
N ILE A 159 -13.52 -23.58 -4.25
CA ILE A 159 -12.29 -22.80 -4.14
C ILE A 159 -12.03 -22.04 -5.45
N ALA A 160 -12.06 -22.73 -6.59
CA ALA A 160 -11.75 -22.13 -7.89
C ALA A 160 -12.70 -20.96 -8.25
N LEU A 161 -14.00 -21.13 -8.01
CA LEU A 161 -15.02 -20.11 -8.25
C LEU A 161 -14.96 -18.96 -7.23
N SER A 162 -14.56 -19.24 -5.97
CA SER A 162 -14.32 -18.18 -4.99
C SER A 162 -13.19 -17.26 -5.43
N VAL A 163 -12.08 -17.82 -5.91
CA VAL A 163 -10.97 -17.05 -6.48
C VAL A 163 -11.43 -16.25 -7.70
N LEU A 164 -12.22 -16.85 -8.60
CA LEU A 164 -12.77 -16.14 -9.75
C LEU A 164 -13.69 -14.98 -9.32
N GLY A 165 -14.53 -15.19 -8.31
CA GLY A 165 -15.42 -14.17 -7.76
C GLY A 165 -14.65 -12.98 -7.17
N ILE A 166 -13.60 -13.25 -6.40
CA ILE A 166 -12.69 -12.21 -5.86
C ILE A 166 -12.00 -11.46 -7.00
N ASN A 167 -11.58 -12.15 -8.06
CA ASN A 167 -10.93 -11.54 -9.21
C ASN A 167 -11.88 -10.57 -9.94
N ILE A 168 -13.12 -11.00 -10.19
CA ILE A 168 -14.15 -10.18 -10.86
C ILE A 168 -14.52 -8.96 -10.02
N SER A 169 -14.72 -9.13 -8.71
CA SER A 169 -15.07 -8.02 -7.81
C SER A 169 -13.93 -7.00 -7.70
N SER A 170 -12.69 -7.47 -7.55
CA SER A 170 -11.49 -6.63 -7.48
C SER A 170 -11.30 -5.86 -8.78
N ARG A 171 -11.40 -6.51 -9.93
CA ARG A 171 -11.29 -5.85 -11.25
C ARG A 171 -12.39 -4.81 -11.46
N SER A 172 -13.60 -5.08 -10.98
CA SER A 172 -14.71 -4.12 -11.07
C SER A 172 -14.44 -2.90 -10.21
N ARG A 173 -13.87 -3.10 -9.01
CA ARG A 173 -13.42 -1.99 -8.14
C ARG A 173 -12.30 -1.18 -8.78
N ASP A 174 -11.29 -1.83 -9.34
CA ASP A 174 -10.17 -1.15 -10.02
C ASP A 174 -10.68 -0.25 -11.17
N LYS A 175 -11.67 -0.72 -11.95
CA LYS A 175 -12.34 0.07 -12.99
C LYS A 175 -13.11 1.28 -12.44
N ARG A 176 -13.81 1.13 -11.31
CA ARG A 176 -14.54 2.24 -10.65
C ARG A 176 -13.58 3.31 -10.15
N VAL A 177 -12.49 2.90 -9.50
CA VAL A 177 -11.44 3.83 -9.01
C VAL A 177 -10.80 4.56 -10.18
N THR A 178 -10.49 3.86 -11.27
CA THR A 178 -9.95 4.48 -12.50
C THR A 178 -10.93 5.47 -13.13
N ALA A 179 -12.24 5.20 -13.04
CA ALA A 179 -13.30 6.09 -13.51
C ALA A 179 -13.62 7.26 -12.54
N GLY A 180 -12.86 7.41 -11.45
CA GLY A 180 -13.08 8.46 -10.44
C GLY A 180 -14.31 8.24 -9.55
N GLN A 181 -14.85 7.02 -9.53
CA GLN A 181 -15.98 6.64 -8.68
C GLN A 181 -15.50 6.03 -7.37
N ASP A 182 -16.31 6.16 -6.31
CA ASP A 182 -16.02 5.51 -5.03
C ASP A 182 -15.82 4.00 -5.20
N GLY A 183 -14.62 3.54 -4.81
CA GLY A 183 -14.23 2.14 -4.87
C GLY A 183 -14.99 1.23 -3.88
N ALA A 184 -15.80 1.81 -2.98
CA ALA A 184 -16.48 1.10 -1.90
C ALA A 184 -17.36 -0.05 -2.43
N GLY A 185 -17.17 -1.24 -1.85
CA GLY A 185 -18.04 -2.38 -2.08
C GLY A 185 -19.43 -2.18 -1.45
N PHE A 186 -20.38 -3.03 -1.81
CA PHE A 186 -21.70 -3.06 -1.16
C PHE A 186 -21.58 -3.34 0.35
N LEU A 187 -20.68 -4.25 0.73
CA LEU A 187 -20.40 -4.57 2.14
C LEU A 187 -19.74 -3.40 2.88
N ASP A 188 -18.84 -2.65 2.23
CA ASP A 188 -18.22 -1.45 2.83
C ASP A 188 -19.28 -0.38 3.12
N LYS A 189 -20.26 -0.21 2.21
CA LYS A 189 -21.38 0.72 2.39
C LYS A 189 -22.34 0.30 3.50
N LEU A 190 -22.56 -1.00 3.68
CA LEU A 190 -23.34 -1.51 4.80
C LEU A 190 -22.59 -1.32 6.13
N ALA A 191 -21.28 -1.61 6.16
CA ALA A 191 -20.44 -1.42 7.33
C ALA A 191 -20.36 0.07 7.72
N SER A 192 -20.24 0.99 6.75
CA SER A 192 -20.25 2.42 7.02
C SER A 192 -21.59 2.89 7.58
N ASN A 193 -22.71 2.38 7.07
CA ASN A 193 -24.05 2.75 7.56
C ASN A 193 -24.32 2.21 8.98
N LEU A 194 -23.84 1.00 9.30
CA LEU A 194 -23.96 0.42 10.64
C LEU A 194 -22.99 1.06 11.64
N GLY A 195 -21.82 1.53 11.19
CA GLY A 195 -20.88 2.30 12.00
C GLY A 195 -21.39 3.71 12.30
N ALA A 196 -22.03 4.37 11.32
CA ALA A 196 -22.62 5.69 11.49
C ALA A 196 -23.81 5.69 12.47
N SER A 197 -24.59 4.60 12.53
CA SER A 197 -25.72 4.50 13.46
C SER A 197 -25.32 4.23 14.92
N ARG A 198 -24.04 4.00 15.22
CA ARG A 198 -23.53 3.73 16.58
C ARG A 198 -22.97 4.97 17.29
N HIS A 199 -22.84 6.09 16.59
CA HIS A 199 -22.29 7.34 17.12
C HIS A 199 -23.26 8.54 17.01
N GLY A 200 -24.54 8.29 16.75
CA GLY A 200 -25.62 9.28 16.78
C GLY A 200 -26.49 9.16 18.02
#